data_AF-A0A2N6ALQ5-F1
#
_entry.id   AF-A0A2N6ALQ5-F1
#
_cell.length_a   1.000
_cell.length_b   1.000
_cell.length_c   1.000
_cell.angle_alpha   90.00
_cell.angle_beta   90.00
_cell.angle_gamma   90.00
#
_symmetry.space_group_name_H-M   'P 1'
#
loop_
_entity.id
_entity.type
_entity.pdbx_description
1 polymer ?
#
loop_
_entity_poly.entity_id
_entity_poly.type
_entity_poly.pdbx_seq_one_letter_code
_entity_poly.pdbx_strand_id
1 'polypeptide(L)'
;MNKLTNAFLIILMGCTYVMTAVGQPNLDFRRIVVNWPEIQLYFSVECNGQDVYDMQKQHFRIEEEGVPVTQFALSCVQPTSAISAALVFDASGSMSGAGNAGAKQAGRAFIDLMDG
;
A
#
# COMPACT_ATOMS: atom_id res chain seq x y z
N MET A 1 -41.49 -40.08 -11.98
CA MET A 1 -41.33 -38.96 -11.03
C MET A 1 -39.88 -38.67 -10.64
N ASN A 2 -38.84 -39.04 -11.42
CA ASN A 2 -37.43 -38.89 -10.96
C ASN A 2 -36.49 -38.12 -11.92
N LYS A 3 -36.97 -37.63 -13.07
CA LYS A 3 -36.10 -36.89 -14.03
C LYS A 3 -36.16 -35.37 -13.85
N LEU A 4 -37.29 -34.84 -13.38
CA LEU A 4 -37.48 -33.41 -13.14
C LEU A 4 -36.80 -32.92 -11.84
N THR A 5 -36.72 -33.78 -10.83
CA THR A 5 -36.03 -33.49 -9.55
C THR A 5 -34.52 -33.40 -9.71
N ASN A 6 -33.92 -34.25 -10.57
CA ASN A 6 -32.48 -34.25 -10.84
C ASN A 6 -32.04 -33.05 -11.68
N ALA A 7 -32.91 -32.55 -12.58
CA ALA A 7 -32.63 -31.35 -13.36
C ALA A 7 -32.60 -30.09 -12.47
N PHE A 8 -33.44 -30.03 -11.44
CA PHE A 8 -33.49 -28.90 -10.51
C PHE A 8 -32.24 -28.81 -9.63
N LEU A 9 -31.68 -29.96 -9.24
CA LEU A 9 -30.46 -30.06 -8.43
C LEU A 9 -29.20 -29.61 -9.20
N ILE A 10 -29.13 -29.88 -10.50
CA ILE A 10 -28.00 -29.47 -11.36
C ILE A 10 -28.02 -27.95 -11.61
N ILE A 11 -29.21 -27.35 -11.71
CA ILE A 11 -29.37 -25.89 -11.89
C ILE A 11 -28.99 -25.14 -10.61
N LEU A 12 -29.30 -25.68 -9.43
CA LEU A 12 -28.91 -25.06 -8.15
C LEU A 12 -27.39 -25.11 -7.90
N MET A 13 -26.70 -26.13 -8.45
CA MET A 13 -25.25 -26.32 -8.29
C MET A 13 -24.39 -25.56 -9.31
N GLY A 14 -25.00 -25.03 -10.39
CA GLY A 14 -24.34 -24.17 -11.37
C GLY A 14 -24.33 -22.67 -11.02
N CYS A 15 -25.03 -22.29 -9.94
CA CYS A 15 -25.15 -20.90 -9.48
C CYS A 15 -24.24 -20.57 -8.29
N THR A 16 -23.27 -21.42 -7.96
CA THR A 16 -22.11 -21.03 -7.15
C THR A 16 -21.18 -20.19 -8.02
N TYR A 17 -21.66 -18.99 -8.32
CA TYR A 17 -20.84 -17.88 -8.78
C TYR A 17 -19.59 -17.87 -7.93
N VAL A 18 -18.45 -17.97 -8.60
CA VAL A 18 -17.14 -17.65 -8.04
C VAL A 18 -17.20 -16.16 -7.71
N MET A 19 -17.72 -15.83 -6.53
CA MET A 19 -17.51 -14.53 -5.95
C MET A 19 -16.02 -14.48 -5.67
N THR A 20 -15.29 -13.78 -6.54
CA THR A 20 -13.97 -13.30 -6.20
C THR A 20 -14.14 -12.52 -4.90
N ALA A 21 -13.62 -13.06 -3.82
CA ALA A 21 -13.51 -12.32 -2.57
C ALA A 21 -12.59 -11.13 -2.91
N VAL A 22 -13.19 -9.98 -3.20
CA VAL A 22 -12.47 -8.70 -3.21
C VAL A 22 -11.94 -8.57 -1.79
N GLY A 23 -10.63 -8.79 -1.62
CA GLY A 23 -9.99 -8.74 -0.32
C GLY A 23 -10.39 -7.45 0.37
N GLN A 24 -10.94 -7.59 1.58
CA GLN A 24 -11.37 -6.44 2.35
C GLN A 24 -10.19 -5.47 2.50
N PRO A 25 -10.40 -4.16 2.33
CA PRO A 25 -9.36 -3.20 2.58
C PRO A 25 -8.90 -3.34 4.02
N ASN A 26 -7.62 -3.60 4.21
CA ASN A 26 -6.98 -3.60 5.51
C ASN A 26 -6.39 -2.22 5.77
N LEU A 27 -6.89 -1.52 6.79
CA LEU A 27 -6.38 -0.23 7.21
C LEU A 27 -5.58 -0.40 8.50
N ASP A 28 -4.30 -0.03 8.45
CA ASP A 28 -3.38 -0.16 9.59
C ASP A 28 -2.71 1.16 9.92
N PHE A 29 -2.74 1.56 11.20
CA PHE A 29 -2.09 2.79 11.66
C PHE A 29 -0.60 2.55 11.90
N ARG A 30 0.24 3.26 11.14
CA ARG A 30 1.70 3.22 11.28
C ARG A 30 2.22 4.19 12.33
N ARG A 31 1.54 5.33 12.50
CA ARG A 31 1.89 6.35 13.49
C ARG A 31 0.69 7.23 13.83
N ILE A 32 0.58 7.59 15.09
CA ILE A 32 -0.42 8.55 15.60
C ILE A 32 0.35 9.64 16.32
N VAL A 33 0.12 10.91 15.94
CA VAL A 33 0.70 12.08 16.60
C VAL A 33 -0.43 12.94 17.12
N VAL A 34 -0.35 13.31 18.39
CA VAL A 34 -1.35 14.14 19.07
C VAL A 34 -0.67 15.41 19.55
N ASN A 35 -0.93 16.52 18.86
CA ASN A 35 -0.43 17.85 19.18
C ASN A 35 -1.64 18.79 19.24
N TRP A 36 -2.38 18.75 20.35
CA TRP A 36 -3.66 19.45 20.47
C TRP A 36 -3.57 20.92 19.98
N PRO A 37 -4.51 21.39 19.15
CA PRO A 37 -5.75 20.73 18.71
C PRO A 37 -5.59 19.81 17.48
N GLU A 38 -4.38 19.60 16.96
CA GLU A 38 -4.13 18.81 15.77
C GLU A 38 -3.84 17.34 16.11
N ILE A 39 -4.50 16.42 15.40
CA ILE A 39 -4.22 14.98 15.44
C ILE A 39 -3.82 14.56 14.03
N GLN A 40 -2.65 13.94 13.91
CA GLN A 40 -2.16 13.41 12.63
C GLN A 40 -2.13 11.89 12.69
N LEU A 41 -2.82 11.26 11.74
CA LEU A 41 -2.91 9.82 11.59
C LEU A 41 -2.13 9.41 10.33
N TYR A 42 -1.13 8.56 10.50
CA TYR A 42 -0.39 7.94 9.41
C TYR A 42 -0.80 6.48 9.34
N PHE A 43 -1.29 6.05 8.18
CA PHE A 43 -1.82 4.71 7.97
C PHE A 43 -1.47 4.18 6.58
N SER A 44 -1.53 2.86 6.43
CA SER A 44 -1.51 2.17 5.14
C SER A 44 -2.88 1.56 4.85
N VAL A 45 -3.24 1.48 3.58
CA VAL A 45 -4.42 0.75 3.12
C VAL A 45 -3.94 -0.31 2.16
N GLU A 46 -4.27 -1.57 2.44
CA GLU A 46 -3.89 -2.71 1.61
C GLU A 46 -5.13 -3.45 1.11
N CYS A 47 -5.11 -3.83 -0.17
CA CYS A 47 -6.11 -4.72 -0.77
C CYS A 47 -5.38 -5.91 -1.37
N ASN A 48 -5.75 -7.14 -0.97
CA ASN A 48 -5.05 -8.38 -1.39
C ASN A 48 -3.52 -8.35 -1.13
N GLY A 49 -3.08 -7.68 -0.05
CA GLY A 49 -1.67 -7.54 0.32
C GLY A 49 -0.88 -6.59 -0.58
N GLN A 50 -1.56 -5.71 -1.33
CA GLN A 50 -0.95 -4.65 -2.13
C GLN A 50 -1.39 -3.29 -1.59
N ASP A 51 -0.45 -2.36 -1.46
CA ASP A 51 -0.75 -1.00 -1.04
C ASP A 51 -1.63 -0.26 -2.06
N VAL A 52 -2.58 0.52 -1.54
CA VAL A 52 -3.53 1.31 -2.30
C VAL A 52 -3.27 2.80 -2.03
N TYR A 53 -2.93 3.55 -3.09
CA TYR A 53 -2.52 4.95 -3.00
C TYR A 53 -3.54 5.95 -3.57
N ASP A 54 -4.68 5.48 -4.09
CA ASP A 54 -5.73 6.29 -4.72
C ASP A 54 -6.90 6.63 -3.78
N MET A 55 -6.68 6.52 -2.48
CA MET A 55 -7.69 6.77 -1.45
C MET A 55 -8.17 8.23 -1.47
N GLN A 56 -9.49 8.42 -1.34
CA GLN A 56 -10.15 9.72 -1.34
C GLN A 56 -10.88 9.94 -0.01
N LYS A 57 -11.14 11.20 0.37
CA LYS A 57 -11.74 11.52 1.68
C LYS A 57 -13.05 10.78 1.94
N GLN A 58 -13.88 10.59 0.92
CA GLN A 58 -15.16 9.89 1.06
C GLN A 58 -15.03 8.38 1.37
N HIS A 59 -13.83 7.80 1.25
CA HIS A 59 -13.59 6.42 1.63
C HIS A 59 -13.36 6.26 3.15
N PHE A 60 -13.20 7.36 3.88
CA PHE A 60 -12.95 7.35 5.31
C PHE A 60 -14.11 7.94 6.10
N ARG A 61 -14.37 7.35 7.26
CA ARG A 61 -15.21 7.92 8.30
C ARG A 61 -14.38 8.03 9.57
N ILE A 62 -14.32 9.24 10.11
CA ILE A 62 -13.63 9.52 11.36
C ILE A 62 -14.69 9.88 12.39
N GLU A 63 -14.63 9.26 13.56
CA GLU A 63 -15.51 9.51 14.68
C GLU A 63 -14.67 9.75 15.92
N GLU A 64 -15.01 10.79 16.68
CA GLU A 64 -14.47 11.06 18.00
C GLU A 64 -15.59 10.83 19.00
N GLU A 65 -15.45 9.80 19.85
CA GLU A 65 -16.49 9.40 20.81
C GLU A 65 -17.88 9.16 20.16
N GLY A 66 -17.89 8.68 18.92
CA GLY A 66 -19.11 8.44 18.13
C GLY A 66 -19.67 9.69 17.44
N VAL A 67 -19.02 10.85 17.59
CA VAL A 67 -19.36 12.08 16.87
C VAL A 67 -18.57 12.15 15.56
N PRO A 68 -19.23 12.27 14.38
CA PRO A 68 -18.52 12.35 13.11
C PRO A 68 -17.62 13.59 13.00
N VAL A 69 -16.34 13.38 12.69
CA VAL A 69 -15.39 14.43 12.34
C VAL A 69 -15.44 14.67 10.84
N THR A 70 -16.11 15.74 10.43
CA THR A 70 -16.32 16.07 9.01
C THR A 70 -15.20 16.93 8.40
N GLN A 71 -14.41 17.57 9.26
CA GLN A 71 -13.32 18.46 8.84
C GLN A 71 -11.97 17.80 9.07
N PHE A 72 -11.41 17.21 8.02
CA PHE A 72 -10.06 16.66 8.03
C PHE A 72 -9.39 16.86 6.67
N ALA A 73 -8.05 16.83 6.66
CA ALA A 73 -7.24 16.75 5.45
C ALA A 73 -6.79 15.31 5.21
N LEU A 74 -6.72 14.91 3.94
CA LEU A 74 -6.12 13.64 3.52
C LEU A 74 -4.96 13.99 2.60
N SER A 75 -3.79 13.46 2.91
CA SER A 75 -2.60 13.59 2.08
C SER A 75 -2.08 12.19 1.77
N CYS A 76 -2.17 11.80 0.50
CA CYS A 76 -1.60 10.56 -0.02
C CYS A 76 -0.43 10.96 -0.93
N VAL A 77 0.80 10.69 -0.50
CA VAL A 77 1.96 10.86 -1.35
C VAL A 77 1.98 9.67 -2.31
N GLN A 78 1.87 9.93 -3.61
CA GLN A 78 2.01 8.86 -4.60
C GLN A 78 3.44 8.31 -4.53
N PRO A 79 3.62 6.98 -4.59
CA PRO A 79 4.95 6.36 -4.51
C PRO A 79 5.84 6.74 -5.71
N THR A 80 5.25 7.26 -6.79
CA THR A 80 5.92 7.79 -7.98
C THR A 80 6.38 9.25 -7.84
N SER A 81 6.37 9.80 -6.62
CA SER A 81 6.83 11.18 -6.40
C SER A 81 8.33 11.30 -6.67
N ALA A 82 8.75 12.39 -7.29
CA ALA A 82 10.16 12.68 -7.54
C ALA A 82 10.96 12.65 -6.23
N ILE A 83 12.08 11.92 -6.22
CA ILE A 83 12.98 11.83 -5.08
C ILE A 83 14.32 12.51 -5.39
N SER A 84 14.94 13.08 -4.36
CA SER A 84 16.33 13.51 -4.38
C SER A 84 17.13 12.60 -3.47
N ALA A 85 18.20 12.00 -4.00
CA ALA A 85 19.07 11.09 -3.27
C ALA A 85 20.53 11.54 -3.40
N ALA A 86 21.28 11.45 -2.30
CA ALA A 86 22.72 11.67 -2.27
C ALA A 86 23.42 10.37 -1.87
N LEU A 87 24.26 9.84 -2.77
CA LEU A 87 25.07 8.66 -2.49
C LEU A 87 26.47 9.09 -2.03
N VAL A 88 26.83 8.73 -0.80
CA VAL A 88 28.15 9.01 -0.22
C VAL A 88 28.92 7.71 -0.12
N PHE A 89 30.07 7.64 -0.79
CA PHE A 89 30.91 6.45 -0.84
C PHE A 89 32.17 6.64 0.01
N ASP A 90 32.44 5.69 0.90
CA ASP A 90 33.69 5.66 1.64
C ASP A 90 34.88 5.38 0.70
N ALA A 91 35.90 6.22 0.80
CA ALA A 91 37.15 6.15 0.03
C ALA A 91 38.37 5.79 0.90
N SER A 92 38.14 5.24 2.09
CA SER A 92 39.19 4.77 2.99
C SER A 92 40.03 3.63 2.38
N GLY A 93 41.22 3.39 2.96
CA GLY A 93 42.15 2.36 2.48
C GLY A 93 41.57 0.93 2.51
N SER A 94 40.68 0.63 3.46
CA SER A 94 39.98 -0.67 3.54
C SER A 94 39.00 -0.90 2.40
N MET A 95 38.56 0.16 1.73
CA MET A 95 37.70 0.05 0.55
C MET A 95 38.50 -0.16 -0.75
N SER A 96 39.84 -0.13 -0.71
CA SER A 96 40.66 -0.30 -1.92
C SER A 96 40.38 -1.64 -2.64
N GLY A 97 40.55 -1.64 -3.96
CA GLY A 97 40.30 -2.82 -4.79
C GLY A 97 38.82 -3.13 -4.99
N ALA A 98 38.43 -4.37 -4.71
CA ALA A 98 37.10 -4.89 -5.06
C ALA A 98 35.95 -4.17 -4.34
N GLY A 99 36.16 -3.70 -3.10
CA GLY A 99 35.14 -2.97 -2.34
C GLY A 99 34.71 -1.68 -3.03
N ASN A 100 35.66 -0.83 -3.41
CA ASN A 100 35.39 0.42 -4.13
C ASN A 100 34.86 0.14 -5.55
N ALA A 101 35.33 -0.91 -6.22
CA ALA A 101 34.79 -1.30 -7.52
C ALA A 101 33.30 -1.67 -7.42
N GLY A 102 32.93 -2.47 -6.41
CA GLY A 102 31.54 -2.85 -6.14
C GLY A 102 30.68 -1.66 -5.74
N ALA A 103 31.18 -0.76 -4.89
CA ALA A 103 30.46 0.44 -4.48
C ALA A 103 30.14 1.35 -5.69
N LYS A 104 31.10 1.54 -6.60
CA LYS A 104 30.88 2.29 -7.85
C LYS A 104 29.87 1.61 -8.76
N GLN A 105 29.92 0.29 -8.88
CA GLN A 105 28.97 -0.47 -9.69
C GLN A 105 27.55 -0.36 -9.12
N ALA A 106 27.39 -0.53 -7.80
CA ALA A 106 26.11 -0.40 -7.12
C ALA A 106 25.53 1.01 -7.25
N GLY A 107 26.37 2.05 -7.15
CA GLY A 107 25.95 3.43 -7.36
C GLY A 107 25.41 3.70 -8.76
N ARG A 108 26.03 3.09 -9.80
CA ARG A 108 25.52 3.16 -11.18
C ARG A 108 24.20 2.40 -11.32
N ALA A 109 24.15 1.17 -10.81
CA ALA A 109 22.95 0.35 -10.85
C ALA A 109 21.77 1.01 -10.13
N PHE A 110 22.01 1.72 -9.02
CA PHE A 110 20.99 2.51 -8.34
C PHE A 110 20.36 3.54 -9.28
N ILE A 111 21.18 4.29 -10.02
CA ILE A 111 20.70 5.29 -11.00
C ILE A 111 19.98 4.60 -12.17
N ASP A 112 20.51 3.49 -12.67
CA ASP A 112 19.91 2.75 -13.79
C ASP A 112 18.53 2.15 -13.43
N LEU A 113 18.28 1.91 -12.15
CA LEU A 113 17.00 1.44 -11.62
C LEU A 113 16.02 2.59 -11.28
N MET A 114 16.44 3.85 -11.37
CA MET A 114 15.52 4.98 -11.23
C MET A 114 14.77 5.17 -12.54
N ASP A 115 13.57 4.58 -12.62
CA ASP A 115 12.62 4.70 -13.72
C ASP A 115 11.70 5.91 -13.50
N GLY A 116 12.21 7.10 -13.85
CA GLY A 116 11.37 8.30 -13.89
C GLY A 116 10.14 8.14 -14.77
#